data_AF-A0A927F7T7-F1
#
_entry.id   AF-A0A927F7T7-F1
#
_cell.length_a   1.000
_cell.length_b   1.000
_cell.length_c   1.000
_cell.angle_alpha   90.00
_cell.angle_beta   90.00
_cell.angle_gamma   90.00
#
_symmetry.space_group_name_H-M   'P 1'
#
loop_
_entity.id
_entity.type
_entity.pdbx_description
1 polymer ?
#
loop_
_entity_poly.entity_id
_entity_poly.type
_entity_poly.pdbx_seq_one_letter_code
_entity_poly.pdbx_strand_id
1 'polypeptide(L)'
;MSSADPSFFYQVIANPAFSLLTGCIGFFFGHRIALSRDKRKEYNEIADRIYLALCKEKERLEAPISGPNEDDFRLFSRHLSLLERKDYEKNYDSYLSTKRGGNTYIDEFGQQFYLNEVLVKNAIDKLIENVKRK
;
A
#
# COMPACT_ATOMS: atom_id res chain seq x y z
N MET A 1 50.49 -11.26 -16.47
CA MET A 1 49.30 -11.11 -15.60
C MET A 1 49.82 -10.70 -14.23
N SER A 2 49.64 -9.44 -13.83
CA SER A 2 50.17 -8.91 -12.58
C SER A 2 49.29 -9.38 -11.41
N SER A 3 49.87 -10.17 -10.50
CA SER A 3 49.22 -10.57 -9.25
C SER A 3 49.15 -9.35 -8.33
N ALA A 4 47.94 -8.87 -8.03
CA ALA A 4 47.77 -7.82 -7.04
C ALA A 4 48.29 -8.32 -5.68
N ASP A 5 49.23 -7.58 -5.09
CA ASP A 5 49.86 -7.93 -3.82
C ASP A 5 48.85 -7.75 -2.67
N PRO A 6 48.49 -8.83 -1.95
CA PRO A 6 47.47 -8.78 -0.89
C PRO A 6 47.86 -7.88 0.30
N SER A 7 49.15 -7.57 0.47
CA SER A 7 49.64 -6.70 1.56
C SER A 7 49.11 -5.26 1.48
N PHE A 8 48.82 -4.77 0.28
CA PHE A 8 48.27 -3.44 0.04
C PHE A 8 46.86 -3.29 0.64
N PHE A 9 46.01 -4.30 0.48
CA PHE A 9 44.66 -4.28 1.03
C PHE A 9 44.66 -4.26 2.56
N TYR A 10 45.56 -5.01 3.21
CA TYR A 10 45.69 -4.99 4.67
C TYR A 10 46.13 -3.63 5.21
N GLN A 11 47.04 -2.92 4.54
CA GLN A 11 47.45 -1.57 4.95
C GLN A 11 46.33 -0.53 4.76
N VAL A 12 45.54 -0.65 3.69
CA VAL A 12 44.40 0.25 3.44
C VAL A 12 43.29 0.01 4.47
N ILE A 13 42.97 -1.25 4.80
CA ILE A 13 41.95 -1.59 5.79
C ILE A 13 42.40 -1.24 7.22
N ALA A 14 43.69 -1.41 7.54
CA ALA A 14 44.27 -1.04 8.84
C ALA A 14 44.39 0.48 9.05
N ASN A 15 44.17 1.30 8.02
CA ASN A 15 44.15 2.74 8.17
C ASN A 15 42.90 3.17 8.96
N PRO A 16 43.05 3.79 10.15
CA PRO A 16 41.92 4.17 10.98
C PRO A 16 40.98 5.15 10.28
N ALA A 17 41.49 6.01 9.40
CA ALA A 17 40.67 6.93 8.61
C ALA A 17 39.80 6.18 7.58
N PHE A 18 40.33 5.13 6.95
CA PHE A 18 39.57 4.30 6.01
C PHE A 18 38.52 3.44 6.73
N SER A 19 38.87 2.89 7.90
CA SER A 19 37.92 2.19 8.77
C SER A 19 36.78 3.10 9.26
N LEU A 20 37.09 4.35 9.64
CA LEU A 20 36.08 5.35 10.01
C LEU A 20 35.18 5.72 8.81
N LEU A 21 35.76 5.96 7.64
CA LEU A 21 35.02 6.30 6.42
C LEU A 21 34.04 5.17 6.04
N THR A 22 34.52 3.94 5.98
CA THR A 22 33.70 2.77 5.65
C THR A 22 32.62 2.51 6.71
N GLY A 23 32.94 2.72 8.00
CA GLY A 23 31.96 2.69 9.09
C GLY A 23 30.85 3.73 8.94
N CYS A 24 31.19 4.98 8.60
CA CYS A 24 30.21 6.05 8.35
C CYS A 24 29.31 5.75 7.16
N ILE A 25 29.88 5.21 6.08
CA ILE A 25 29.13 4.79 4.89
C ILE A 25 28.16 3.65 5.27
N GLY A 26 28.64 2.63 5.96
CA GLY A 26 27.82 1.51 6.43
C GLY A 26 26.67 1.97 7.34
N PHE A 27 26.95 2.89 8.26
CA PHE A 27 25.93 3.50 9.12
C PHE A 27 24.87 4.25 8.31
N PHE A 28 25.28 5.08 7.35
CA PHE A 28 24.37 5.83 6.50
C PHE A 28 23.42 4.91 5.71
N PHE A 29 23.97 3.90 5.04
CA PHE A 29 23.17 2.92 4.30
C PHE A 29 22.26 2.11 5.23
N GLY A 30 22.77 1.64 6.37
CA GLY A 30 21.99 0.91 7.37
C GLY A 30 20.80 1.73 7.89
N HIS A 31 21.03 3.01 8.19
CA HIS A 31 19.98 3.91 8.65
C HIS A 31 18.90 4.13 7.57
N ARG A 32 19.30 4.34 6.30
CA ARG A 32 18.33 4.50 5.20
C ARG A 32 17.49 3.24 4.97
N ILE A 33 18.11 2.05 5.07
CA ILE A 33 17.40 0.78 4.92
C ILE A 33 16.40 0.58 6.07
N ALA A 34 16.79 0.89 7.31
CA ALA A 34 15.89 0.81 8.46
C ALA A 34 14.65 1.69 8.28
N LEU A 35 14.84 2.96 7.91
CA LEU A 35 13.74 3.89 7.62
C LEU A 35 12.84 3.40 6.47
N SER A 36 13.42 2.85 5.40
CA SER A 36 12.65 2.32 4.28
C SER A 36 11.83 1.09 4.67
N ARG A 37 12.38 0.22 5.52
CA ARG A 37 11.66 -0.95 6.04
C ARG A 37 10.45 -0.53 6.86
N ASP A 38 10.62 0.43 7.75
CA ASP A 38 9.53 0.87 8.64
C ASP A 38 8.42 1.56 7.84
N LYS A 39 8.76 2.38 6.84
CA LYS A 39 7.78 2.96 5.91
C LYS A 39 6.98 1.92 5.11
N ARG A 40 7.64 0.85 4.65
CA ARG A 40 6.96 -0.26 3.94
C ARG A 40 6.04 -1.04 4.86
N LYS A 41 6.43 -1.24 6.13
CA LYS A 41 5.56 -1.87 7.13
C LYS A 41 4.31 -1.05 7.38
N GLU A 42 4.45 0.23 7.65
CA GLU A 42 3.31 1.14 7.87
C GLU A 42 2.38 1.16 6.64
N TYR A 43 2.95 1.26 5.44
CA TYR A 43 2.17 1.16 4.20
C TYR A 43 1.39 -0.15 4.10
N ASN A 44 2.06 -1.29 4.31
CA ASN A 44 1.45 -2.60 4.19
C ASN A 44 0.39 -2.85 5.27
N GLU A 45 0.58 -2.33 6.50
CA GLU A 45 -0.43 -2.45 7.57
C GLU A 45 -1.73 -1.70 7.24
N ILE A 46 -1.64 -0.55 6.58
CA ILE A 46 -2.82 0.19 6.13
C ILE A 46 -3.43 -0.51 4.90
N ALA A 47 -2.58 -0.89 3.93
CA ALA A 47 -3.00 -1.58 2.72
C ALA A 47 -3.74 -2.89 3.03
N ASP A 48 -3.21 -3.71 3.94
CA ASP A 48 -3.78 -5.00 4.33
C ASP A 48 -5.16 -4.81 4.98
N ARG A 49 -5.35 -3.77 5.79
CA ARG A 49 -6.67 -3.44 6.38
C ARG A 49 -7.71 -3.10 5.33
N ILE A 50 -7.37 -2.23 4.37
CA ILE A 50 -8.28 -1.84 3.29
C ILE A 50 -8.55 -3.04 2.37
N TYR A 51 -7.51 -3.76 1.97
CA TYR A 51 -7.61 -4.93 1.11
C TYR A 51 -8.54 -5.99 1.70
N LEU A 52 -8.35 -6.37 2.96
CA LEU A 52 -9.19 -7.37 3.63
C LEU A 52 -10.66 -6.92 3.73
N ALA A 53 -10.89 -5.65 4.05
CA ALA A 53 -12.25 -5.09 4.11
C ALA A 53 -12.93 -5.10 2.73
N LEU A 54 -12.20 -4.72 1.67
CA LEU A 54 -12.70 -4.77 0.29
C LEU A 54 -12.96 -6.21 -0.18
N CYS A 55 -12.08 -7.17 0.13
CA CYS A 55 -12.30 -8.58 -0.20
C CYS A 55 -13.54 -9.13 0.50
N LYS A 56 -13.70 -8.85 1.80
CA LYS A 56 -14.88 -9.26 2.56
C LYS A 56 -16.16 -8.67 1.99
N GLU A 57 -16.13 -7.39 1.62
CA GLU A 57 -17.26 -6.72 0.97
C GLU A 57 -17.57 -7.33 -0.41
N LYS A 58 -16.53 -7.67 -1.20
CA LYS A 58 -16.70 -8.31 -2.50
C LYS A 58 -17.39 -9.67 -2.39
N GLU A 59 -17.05 -10.45 -1.37
CA GLU A 59 -17.66 -11.76 -1.09
C GLU A 59 -19.11 -11.63 -0.61
N ARG A 60 -19.41 -10.62 0.20
CA ARG A 60 -20.74 -10.35 0.75
C ARG A 60 -21.12 -8.89 0.49
N LEU A 61 -21.80 -8.69 -0.64
CA LEU A 61 -22.33 -7.39 -1.04
C LEU A 61 -23.56 -7.03 -0.18
N GLU A 62 -23.31 -6.65 1.07
CA GLU A 62 -24.33 -6.16 1.99
C GLU A 62 -24.44 -4.63 1.84
N ALA A 63 -25.54 -4.16 1.25
CA ALA A 63 -25.83 -2.73 1.22
C ALA A 63 -26.48 -2.29 2.55
N PRO A 64 -26.30 -1.04 3.03
CA PRO A 64 -25.39 0.00 2.55
C PRO A 64 -24.13 0.19 3.43
N ILE A 65 -23.95 -0.63 4.49
CA ILE A 65 -23.04 -0.34 5.63
C ILE A 65 -21.72 -1.14 5.57
N SER A 66 -21.55 -2.04 4.62
CA SER A 66 -20.32 -2.83 4.47
C SER A 66 -19.20 -1.99 3.82
N GLY A 67 -17.94 -2.17 4.23
CA GLY A 67 -16.75 -1.63 3.54
C GLY A 67 -15.67 -1.04 4.46
N PRO A 68 -14.52 -0.62 3.90
CA PRO A 68 -13.43 -0.06 4.69
C PRO A 68 -13.79 1.32 5.26
N ASN A 69 -13.17 1.69 6.39
CA ASN A 69 -13.36 3.00 7.00
C ASN A 69 -12.85 4.12 6.07
N GLU A 70 -13.62 5.19 5.90
CA GLU A 70 -13.23 6.38 5.12
C GLU A 70 -11.91 6.99 5.64
N ASP A 71 -11.66 6.93 6.94
CA ASP A 71 -10.40 7.40 7.52
C ASP A 71 -9.20 6.55 7.07
N ASP A 72 -9.38 5.23 6.92
CA ASP A 72 -8.31 4.36 6.41
C ASP A 72 -8.01 4.69 4.94
N PHE A 73 -9.04 4.97 4.12
CA PHE A 73 -8.82 5.40 2.73
C PHE A 73 -8.04 6.72 2.65
N ARG A 74 -8.36 7.69 3.52
CA ARG A 74 -7.66 8.98 3.60
C ARG A 74 -6.24 8.84 4.13
N LEU A 75 -6.02 7.93 5.08
CA LEU A 75 -4.69 7.65 5.61
C LEU A 75 -3.82 7.03 4.53
N PHE A 76 -4.32 6.02 3.81
CA PHE A 76 -3.60 5.33 2.76
C PHE A 76 -3.12 6.26 1.64
N SER A 77 -3.97 7.20 1.20
CA SER A 77 -3.63 8.15 0.14
C SER A 77 -2.39 8.99 0.46
N ARG A 78 -2.10 9.24 1.74
CA ARG A 78 -0.91 9.99 2.21
C ARG A 78 0.39 9.23 1.92
N HIS A 79 0.35 7.91 1.88
CA HIS A 79 1.52 7.06 1.61
C HIS A 79 1.71 6.77 0.12
N LEU A 80 0.77 7.17 -0.73
CA LEU A 80 0.87 7.05 -2.19
C LEU A 80 1.71 8.19 -2.79
N SER A 81 2.44 7.87 -3.86
CA SER A 81 3.02 8.90 -4.74
C SER A 81 1.91 9.71 -5.43
N LEU A 82 2.24 10.87 -6.00
CA LEU A 82 1.25 11.74 -6.63
C LEU A 82 0.49 11.05 -7.77
N LEU A 83 1.16 10.19 -8.54
CA LEU A 83 0.54 9.45 -9.64
C LEU A 83 -0.39 8.36 -9.11
N GLU A 84 0.08 7.55 -8.15
CA GLU A 84 -0.74 6.52 -7.52
C GLU A 84 -1.95 7.11 -6.81
N ARG A 85 -1.77 8.25 -6.14
CA ARG A 85 -2.85 8.95 -5.42
C ARG A 85 -3.97 9.38 -6.37
N LYS A 86 -3.63 9.96 -7.53
CA LYS A 86 -4.63 10.42 -8.50
C LYS A 86 -5.46 9.26 -9.04
N ASP A 87 -4.82 8.13 -9.37
CA ASP A 87 -5.52 6.94 -9.85
C ASP A 87 -6.39 6.32 -8.76
N TYR A 88 -5.85 6.24 -7.53
CA TYR A 88 -6.57 5.77 -6.35
C TYR A 88 -7.81 6.63 -6.03
N GLU A 89 -7.68 7.95 -6.01
CA GLU A 89 -8.80 8.88 -5.74
C GLU A 89 -9.90 8.72 -6.78
N LYS A 90 -9.53 8.60 -8.07
CA LYS A 90 -10.48 8.32 -9.15
C LYS A 90 -11.24 7.01 -8.93
N ASN A 91 -10.55 5.93 -8.56
CA ASN A 91 -11.17 4.63 -8.33
C ASN A 91 -12.02 4.63 -7.04
N TYR A 92 -11.60 5.38 -6.02
CA TYR A 92 -12.35 5.61 -4.79
C TYR A 92 -13.65 6.36 -5.04
N ASP A 93 -13.62 7.43 -5.83
CA ASP A 93 -14.82 8.18 -6.21
C ASP A 93 -15.80 7.33 -7.04
N SER A 94 -15.26 6.47 -7.93
CA SER A 94 -16.07 5.50 -8.68
C SER A 94 -16.74 4.47 -7.76
N TYR A 95 -16.03 4.00 -6.73
CA TYR A 95 -16.58 3.10 -5.72
C TYR A 95 -17.65 3.79 -4.86
N LEU A 96 -17.42 5.03 -4.41
CA LEU A 96 -18.41 5.78 -3.63
C LEU A 96 -19.68 6.09 -4.43
N SER A 97 -19.54 6.51 -5.69
CA SER A 97 -20.68 6.84 -6.55
C SER A 97 -21.53 5.62 -6.89
N THR A 98 -20.92 4.45 -7.11
CA THR A 98 -21.66 3.20 -7.33
C THR A 98 -22.46 2.77 -6.10
N LYS A 99 -21.98 3.05 -4.88
CA LYS A 99 -22.68 2.72 -3.64
C LYS A 99 -23.72 3.75 -3.21
N ARG A 100 -23.42 5.05 -3.31
CA ARG A 100 -24.27 6.15 -2.83
C ARG A 100 -25.35 6.56 -3.84
N GLY A 101 -25.21 6.20 -5.12
CA GLY A 101 -26.05 6.69 -6.23
C GLY A 101 -27.48 6.13 -6.33
N GLY A 102 -28.04 5.57 -5.25
CA GLY A 102 -29.40 5.01 -5.28
C GLY A 102 -29.50 3.69 -6.06
N ASN A 103 -28.38 3.01 -6.30
CA ASN A 103 -28.31 1.73 -6.99
C ASN A 103 -28.69 0.55 -6.08
N THR A 104 -29.75 0.71 -5.29
CA THR A 104 -30.20 -0.34 -4.36
C THR A 104 -31.70 -0.52 -4.44
N TYR A 105 -32.17 -1.74 -4.23
CA TYR A 105 -33.58 -2.06 -4.03
C TYR A 105 -33.75 -2.76 -2.69
N ILE A 106 -34.98 -2.73 -2.17
CA ILE A 106 -35.37 -3.44 -0.95
C ILE A 106 -36.19 -4.66 -1.39
N ASP A 107 -35.86 -5.83 -0.89
CA ASP A 107 -36.61 -7.05 -1.16
C ASP A 107 -37.92 -7.13 -0.32
N GLU A 108 -38.66 -8.21 -0.49
CA GLU A 108 -39.92 -8.45 0.24
C GLU A 108 -39.71 -8.63 1.76
N PHE A 109 -38.48 -8.89 2.21
CA PHE A 109 -38.10 -9.09 3.61
C PHE A 109 -37.46 -7.85 4.24
N GLY A 110 -37.38 -6.73 3.50
CA GLY A 110 -36.77 -5.49 3.99
C GLY A 110 -35.25 -5.41 3.87
N GLN A 111 -34.61 -6.38 3.21
CA GLN A 111 -33.16 -6.39 2.96
C GLN A 111 -32.81 -5.53 1.76
N GLN A 112 -31.72 -4.77 1.87
CA GLN A 112 -31.25 -3.88 0.81
C GLN A 112 -30.18 -4.57 -0.04
N PHE A 113 -30.39 -4.62 -1.34
CA PHE A 113 -29.48 -5.22 -2.33
C PHE A 113 -29.04 -4.18 -3.35
N TYR A 114 -27.86 -4.37 -3.95
CA TYR A 114 -27.45 -3.55 -5.09
C TYR A 114 -28.19 -3.96 -6.36
N LEU A 115 -28.66 -2.98 -7.14
CA LEU A 115 -29.28 -3.19 -8.45
C LEU A 115 -28.28 -3.80 -9.46
N ASN A 116 -27.00 -3.48 -9.32
CA ASN A 116 -25.95 -4.00 -10.19
C ASN A 116 -24.71 -4.41 -9.40
N GLU A 117 -24.75 -5.63 -8.87
CA GLU A 117 -23.62 -6.22 -8.13
C GLU A 117 -22.33 -6.28 -8.95
N VAL A 118 -22.43 -6.49 -10.27
CA VAL A 118 -21.26 -6.60 -11.15
C VAL A 118 -20.50 -5.28 -11.19
N LEU A 119 -21.19 -4.15 -11.28
CA LEU A 119 -20.56 -2.83 -11.24
C LEU A 119 -19.87 -2.57 -9.90
N VAL A 120 -20.51 -2.94 -8.79
CA VAL A 120 -19.92 -2.77 -7.46
C VAL A 120 -18.67 -3.65 -7.30
N LYS A 121 -18.73 -4.93 -7.70
CA LYS A 121 -17.58 -5.85 -7.71
C LYS A 121 -16.42 -5.32 -8.56
N ASN A 122 -16.72 -4.79 -9.74
CA ASN A 122 -15.70 -4.19 -10.62
C ASN A 122 -15.07 -2.93 -10.02
N ALA A 123 -15.84 -2.10 -9.31
CA ALA A 123 -15.32 -0.93 -8.63
C ALA A 123 -14.41 -1.33 -7.44
N ILE A 124 -14.82 -2.34 -6.69
CA ILE A 124 -14.00 -2.94 -5.62
C ILE A 124 -12.70 -3.52 -6.17
N ASP A 125 -12.75 -4.24 -7.30
CA ASP A 125 -11.55 -4.83 -7.91
C ASP A 125 -10.51 -3.79 -8.33
N LYS A 126 -10.96 -2.66 -8.89
CA LYS A 126 -10.05 -1.54 -9.20
C LYS A 126 -9.38 -0.98 -7.96
N LEU A 127 -10.14 -0.80 -6.87
CA LEU A 127 -9.57 -0.35 -5.61
C LEU A 127 -8.58 -1.36 -5.03
N ILE A 128 -8.90 -2.65 -5.11
CA ILE A 128 -8.00 -3.75 -4.72
C ILE A 128 -6.66 -3.66 -5.48
N GLU A 129 -6.69 -3.33 -6.77
CA GLU A 129 -5.47 -3.14 -7.56
C GLU A 129 -4.60 -1.97 -7.06
N ASN A 130 -5.21 -0.90 -6.55
CA ASN A 130 -4.47 0.24 -5.99
C ASN A 130 -3.87 -0.04 -4.61
N VAL A 131 -4.43 -0.96 -3.83
CA VAL A 131 -3.98 -1.27 -2.45
C VAL A 131 -3.03 -2.47 -2.37
N LYS A 132 -2.32 -2.79 -3.47
CA LYS A 132 -1.32 -3.86 -3.48
C LYS A 132 -0.14 -3.54 -2.55
N ARG A 133 0.33 -4.57 -1.84
CA ARG A 133 1.49 -4.48 -0.93
C ARG A 133 2.78 -4.10 -1.66
N LYS A 134 3.71 -3.47 -0.93
CA LYS A 134 5.04 -3.01 -1.39
C LYS A 134 6.19 -3.68 -0.62
#